data_AF-A0A2G6R1M6-F1
#
_entry.id   AF-A0A2G6R1M6-F1
#
_cell.length_a   1.000
_cell.length_b   1.000
_cell.length_c   1.000
_cell.angle_alpha   90.00
_cell.angle_beta   90.00
_cell.angle_gamma   90.00
#
_symmetry.space_group_name_H-M   'P 1'
#
loop_
_entity.id
_entity.type
_entity.pdbx_description
1 polymer ?
#
loop_
_entity_poly.entity_id
_entity_poly.type
_entity_poly.pdbx_seq_one_letter_code
_entity_poly.pdbx_strand_id
1 'polypeptide(L)'
;MTEGEVTITMDRSNAPCAVNSFEALATQGYFDGTSCHRLTEEGIFVLQCGDPTGTGTGGPGYAFADELTGNEKYAAGVVAMANAGPDTNGSQFFIIWADSTTLPPNYTVLGKVDDASLEVVKDIASQGIDATNPPHPISPARIESVILG
;
A
#
# COMPACT_ATOMS: atom_id res chain seq x y z
N MET A 1 7.96 -9.33 4.18
CA MET A 1 6.94 -9.17 5.23
C MET A 1 6.97 -10.39 6.12
N THR A 2 6.39 -10.35 7.33
CA THR A 2 6.32 -11.51 8.24
C THR A 2 5.66 -12.73 7.60
N GLU A 3 4.76 -12.49 6.65
CA GLU A 3 3.96 -13.50 5.95
C GLU A 3 4.60 -13.99 4.64
N GLY A 4 5.68 -13.35 4.18
CA GLY A 4 6.32 -13.68 2.91
C GLY A 4 7.00 -12.50 2.24
N GLU A 5 7.80 -12.79 1.21
CA GLU A 5 8.40 -11.78 0.34
C GLU A 5 7.33 -11.16 -0.56
N VAL A 6 7.36 -9.83 -0.68
CA VAL A 6 6.47 -9.06 -1.56
C VAL A 6 7.34 -8.15 -2.41
N THR A 7 7.43 -8.47 -3.69
CA THR A 7 8.19 -7.73 -4.69
C THR A 7 7.28 -6.73 -5.38
N ILE A 8 7.67 -5.46 -5.38
CA ILE A 8 6.96 -4.38 -6.07
C ILE A 8 7.84 -3.86 -7.21
N THR A 9 7.35 -3.93 -8.44
CA THR A 9 7.92 -3.20 -9.58
C THR A 9 7.34 -1.80 -9.59
N MET A 10 8.16 -0.79 -9.27
CA MET A 10 7.75 0.61 -9.18
C MET A 10 7.70 1.30 -10.56
N ASP A 11 6.67 2.09 -10.81
CA ASP A 11 6.49 2.83 -12.06
C ASP A 11 6.98 4.28 -11.93
N ARG A 12 8.30 4.45 -11.96
CA ARG A 12 8.93 5.78 -11.92
C ARG A 12 8.53 6.67 -13.10
N SER A 13 8.13 6.08 -14.22
CA SER A 13 7.76 6.86 -15.40
C SER A 13 6.43 7.59 -15.21
N ASN A 14 5.49 6.94 -14.52
CA ASN A 14 4.17 7.48 -14.22
C ASN A 14 4.14 8.27 -12.90
N ALA A 15 4.87 7.82 -11.88
CA ALA A 15 4.84 8.40 -10.53
C ALA A 15 6.24 8.71 -9.96
N PRO A 16 7.04 9.59 -10.63
CA PRO A 16 8.42 9.86 -10.21
C PRO A 16 8.55 10.39 -8.78
N CYS A 17 7.62 11.24 -8.32
CA CYS A 17 7.66 11.78 -6.95
C CYS A 17 7.31 10.70 -5.92
N ALA A 18 6.27 9.90 -6.17
CA ALA A 18 5.88 8.82 -5.27
C ALA A 18 6.97 7.76 -5.15
N VAL A 19 7.57 7.33 -6.27
CA VAL A 19 8.67 6.36 -6.27
C VAL A 19 9.89 6.91 -5.53
N ASN A 20 10.29 8.15 -5.79
CA ASN A 20 11.43 8.75 -5.10
C ASN A 20 11.19 8.90 -3.59
N SER A 21 9.97 9.28 -3.19
CA SER A 21 9.54 9.35 -1.79
C SER A 21 9.64 7.97 -1.12
N PHE A 22 9.07 6.94 -1.75
CA PHE A 22 9.09 5.57 -1.24
C PHE A 22 10.52 5.05 -1.08
N GLU A 23 11.38 5.18 -2.09
CA GLU A 23 12.77 4.73 -2.04
C GLU A 23 13.58 5.47 -0.97
N ALA A 24 13.38 6.79 -0.83
CA ALA A 24 14.06 7.56 0.18
C ALA A 24 13.66 7.11 1.60
N LEU A 25 12.37 6.83 1.83
CA LEU A 25 11.87 6.31 3.11
C LEU A 25 12.38 4.89 3.36
N ALA A 26 12.34 4.01 2.36
CA ALA A 26 12.85 2.65 2.43
C ALA A 26 14.35 2.62 2.77
N THR A 27 15.16 3.46 2.11
CA THR A 27 16.60 3.60 2.40
C THR A 27 16.89 4.00 3.85
N GLN A 28 15.97 4.74 4.48
CA GLN A 28 16.07 5.16 5.87
C GLN A 28 15.54 4.11 6.87
N GLY A 29 15.09 2.95 6.40
CA GLY A 29 14.44 1.93 7.23
C GLY A 29 13.08 2.39 7.79
N TYR A 30 12.44 3.39 7.18
CA TYR A 30 11.21 4.00 7.70
C TYR A 30 10.05 3.00 7.80
N PHE A 31 10.00 2.03 6.89
CA PHE A 31 8.96 1.01 6.84
C PHE A 31 9.26 -0.20 7.74
N ASP A 32 10.46 -0.28 8.31
CA ASP A 32 10.90 -1.44 9.08
C ASP A 32 10.08 -1.56 10.36
N GLY A 33 9.54 -2.75 10.57
CA GLY A 33 8.65 -3.03 11.68
C GLY A 33 7.28 -2.38 11.58
N THR A 34 6.90 -1.71 10.50
CA THR A 34 5.55 -1.11 10.37
C THR A 34 4.49 -2.15 10.05
N SER A 35 3.30 -2.02 10.63
CA SER A 35 2.18 -2.94 10.37
C SER A 35 1.38 -2.52 9.14
N CYS A 36 0.77 -3.51 8.49
CA CYS A 36 -0.35 -3.28 7.60
C CYS A 36 -1.61 -3.13 8.44
N HIS A 37 -1.95 -1.89 8.73
CA HIS A 37 -2.95 -1.53 9.74
C HIS A 37 -4.38 -1.58 9.21
N ARG A 38 -4.59 -1.85 7.92
CA ARG A 38 -5.93 -1.94 7.36
C ARG A 38 -6.03 -2.98 6.25
N LEU A 39 -7.09 -3.78 6.33
CA LEU A 39 -7.52 -4.75 5.32
C LEU A 39 -8.98 -4.44 4.99
N THR A 40 -9.42 -4.69 3.76
CA THR A 40 -10.84 -4.64 3.41
C THR A 40 -11.22 -5.83 2.55
N GLU A 41 -12.33 -6.49 2.85
CA GLU A 41 -12.84 -7.67 2.11
C GLU A 41 -14.10 -7.37 1.28
N GLU A 42 -14.62 -6.14 1.34
CA GLU A 42 -15.78 -5.71 0.54
C GLU A 42 -15.49 -4.38 -0.15
N GLY A 43 -15.89 -4.27 -1.41
CA GLY A 43 -15.74 -3.07 -2.23
C GLY A 43 -14.32 -2.84 -2.75
N ILE A 44 -13.39 -2.42 -1.88
CA ILE A 44 -12.09 -1.89 -2.31
C ILE A 44 -10.91 -2.89 -2.23
N PHE A 45 -11.09 -4.08 -1.64
CA PHE A 45 -10.12 -5.21 -1.66
C PHE A 45 -8.64 -4.80 -1.49
N VAL A 46 -8.33 -3.97 -0.50
CA VAL A 46 -6.98 -3.47 -0.25
C VAL A 46 -6.35 -4.05 1.03
N LEU A 47 -5.02 -4.23 0.99
CA LEU A 47 -4.15 -4.29 2.18
C LEU A 47 -3.33 -3.00 2.23
N GLN A 48 -3.51 -2.20 3.27
CA GLN A 48 -2.90 -0.88 3.44
C GLN A 48 -1.84 -0.90 4.54
N CYS A 49 -0.68 -0.32 4.23
CA CYS A 49 0.53 -0.36 5.04
C CYS A 49 1.26 1.01 4.99
N GLY A 50 2.43 1.10 5.64
CA GLY A 50 3.32 2.26 5.53
C GLY A 50 3.00 3.41 6.51
N ASP A 51 2.16 3.15 7.52
CA ASP A 51 2.01 4.05 8.66
C ASP A 51 2.88 3.57 9.83
N PRO A 52 3.90 4.34 10.26
CA PRO A 52 4.76 3.97 11.39
C PRO A 52 4.02 3.91 12.74
N THR A 53 2.89 4.61 12.90
CA THR A 53 2.08 4.54 14.12
C THR A 53 1.10 3.38 14.08
N GLY A 54 0.82 2.84 12.88
CA GLY A 54 -0.18 1.80 12.65
C GLY A 54 -1.62 2.25 12.90
N THR A 55 -1.89 3.57 12.97
CA THR A 55 -3.22 4.12 13.29
C THR A 55 -4.04 4.50 12.06
N GLY A 56 -3.41 4.52 10.88
CA GLY A 56 -3.94 5.05 9.63
C GLY A 56 -3.85 6.57 9.51
N THR A 57 -3.28 7.25 10.51
CA THR A 57 -3.21 8.72 10.58
C THR A 57 -1.78 9.25 10.67
N GLY A 58 -0.79 8.36 10.82
CA GLY A 58 0.61 8.75 10.77
C GLY A 58 1.14 8.90 9.34
N GLY A 59 2.38 9.37 9.25
CA GLY A 59 3.02 9.68 7.99
C GLY A 59 4.41 10.29 8.20
N PRO A 60 5.12 10.61 7.11
CA PRO A 60 6.55 10.90 7.15
C PRO A 60 6.87 12.36 7.54
N GLY A 61 5.88 13.11 8.04
CA GLY A 61 6.01 14.52 8.39
C GLY A 61 5.88 15.49 7.21
N TYR A 62 5.55 15.00 6.01
CA TYR A 62 5.28 15.81 4.82
C TYR A 62 4.15 15.18 3.99
N ALA A 63 3.67 15.96 3.01
CA ALA A 63 2.73 15.53 2.00
C ALA A 63 3.20 16.00 0.61
N PHE A 64 2.77 15.30 -0.45
CA PHE A 64 3.05 15.68 -1.84
C PHE A 64 1.86 15.43 -2.78
N ALA A 65 1.90 16.11 -3.93
CA ALA A 65 0.85 16.13 -4.93
C ALA A 65 0.56 14.74 -5.54
N ASP A 66 -0.65 14.56 -6.03
CA ASP A 66 -1.04 13.37 -6.78
C ASP A 66 -0.40 13.36 -8.18
N GLU A 67 -0.07 12.17 -8.69
CA GLU A 67 0.48 11.97 -10.05
C GLU A 67 -0.53 11.16 -10.88
N LEU A 68 -1.60 11.84 -11.31
CA LEU A 68 -2.79 11.23 -11.93
C LEU A 68 -3.01 11.68 -13.37
N THR A 69 -3.45 10.73 -14.18
CA THR A 69 -3.97 10.89 -15.54
C THR A 69 -5.51 10.99 -15.57
N GLY A 70 -6.18 10.62 -14.48
CA GLY A 70 -7.64 10.58 -14.34
C GLY A 70 -8.28 9.30 -14.91
N ASN A 71 -7.47 8.32 -15.33
CA ASN A 71 -7.91 7.04 -15.90
C ASN A 71 -7.30 5.82 -15.19
N GLU A 72 -6.84 6.01 -13.96
CA GLU A 72 -6.20 4.99 -13.14
C GLU A 72 -7.11 3.79 -12.97
N LYS A 73 -6.51 2.60 -13.04
CA LYS A 73 -7.21 1.32 -12.86
C LYS A 73 -6.53 0.52 -11.78
N TYR A 74 -7.35 -0.03 -10.89
CA TYR A 74 -6.89 -0.72 -9.68
C TYR A 74 -7.25 -2.20 -9.77
N ALA A 75 -6.66 -2.89 -10.76
CA ALA A 75 -6.76 -4.34 -10.87
C ALA A 75 -5.95 -5.02 -9.76
N ALA A 76 -6.21 -6.31 -9.51
CA ALA A 76 -5.42 -7.09 -8.56
C ALA A 76 -3.91 -7.00 -8.87
N GLY A 77 -3.13 -6.79 -7.81
CA GLY A 77 -1.69 -6.59 -7.83
C GLY A 77 -1.22 -5.15 -7.99
N VAL A 78 -2.10 -4.20 -8.34
CA VAL A 78 -1.70 -2.78 -8.39
C VAL A 78 -1.34 -2.29 -6.98
N VAL A 79 -0.29 -1.45 -6.91
CA VAL A 79 0.13 -0.75 -5.70
C VAL A 79 -0.11 0.74 -5.90
N ALA A 80 -0.84 1.37 -4.99
CA ALA A 80 -1.16 2.79 -5.06
C ALA A 80 -0.91 3.50 -3.73
N MET A 81 -0.67 4.81 -3.80
CA MET A 81 -0.49 5.65 -2.63
C MET A 81 -1.84 5.85 -1.92
N ALA A 82 -1.86 5.71 -0.60
CA ALA A 82 -3.00 6.14 0.20
C ALA A 82 -2.89 7.66 0.45
N ASN A 83 -4.04 8.34 0.46
CA ASN A 83 -4.13 9.77 0.74
C ASN A 83 -5.39 10.08 1.59
N ALA A 84 -5.43 11.28 2.18
CA ALA A 84 -6.55 11.80 2.96
C ALA A 84 -7.38 12.82 2.16
N GLY A 85 -7.33 12.74 0.82
CA GLY A 85 -7.83 13.73 -0.12
C GLY A 85 -6.77 14.14 -1.15
N PRO A 86 -7.14 14.97 -2.14
CA PRO A 86 -6.23 15.38 -3.20
C PRO A 86 -4.93 15.97 -2.67
N ASP A 87 -3.82 15.61 -3.29
CA ASP A 87 -2.47 16.13 -3.03
C ASP A 87 -1.95 15.91 -1.59
N THR A 88 -2.36 14.81 -0.95
CA THR A 88 -1.96 14.46 0.42
C THR A 88 -1.20 13.14 0.52
N ASN A 89 -0.48 12.74 -0.53
CA ASN A 89 0.35 11.54 -0.49
C ASN A 89 1.43 11.68 0.57
N GLY A 90 1.58 10.65 1.40
CA GLY A 90 2.60 10.57 2.46
C GLY A 90 3.45 9.32 2.28
N SER A 91 3.48 8.46 3.30
CA SER A 91 4.20 7.18 3.27
C SER A 91 3.28 5.98 3.10
N GLN A 92 1.99 6.15 3.35
CA GLN A 92 1.04 5.05 3.32
C GLN A 92 0.74 4.64 1.87
N PHE A 93 0.65 3.34 1.64
CA PHE A 93 0.33 2.74 0.35
C PHE A 93 -0.59 1.55 0.56
N PHE A 94 -1.26 1.11 -0.50
CA PHE A 94 -2.07 -0.10 -0.46
C PHE A 94 -1.86 -0.97 -1.69
N ILE A 95 -1.96 -2.28 -1.47
CA ILE A 95 -1.93 -3.32 -2.50
C ILE A 95 -3.36 -3.80 -2.71
N ILE A 96 -3.83 -3.77 -3.95
CA ILE A 96 -5.14 -4.32 -4.32
C ILE A 96 -4.99 -5.84 -4.46
N TRP A 97 -5.69 -6.62 -3.65
CA TRP A 97 -5.52 -8.08 -3.61
C TRP A 97 -6.59 -8.86 -4.37
N ALA A 98 -7.71 -8.22 -4.68
CA ALA A 98 -8.73 -8.70 -5.61
C ALA A 98 -9.28 -7.54 -6.43
N ASP A 99 -9.84 -7.81 -7.62
CA ASP A 99 -10.31 -6.76 -8.51
C ASP A 99 -11.38 -5.89 -7.82
N SER A 100 -11.05 -4.62 -7.59
CA SER A 100 -12.00 -3.62 -7.11
C SER A 100 -12.68 -2.93 -8.27
N THR A 101 -14.00 -2.77 -8.18
CA THR A 101 -14.81 -2.02 -9.16
C THR A 101 -15.28 -0.67 -8.63
N THR A 102 -14.93 -0.31 -7.39
CA THR A 102 -15.49 0.86 -6.69
C THR A 102 -14.47 1.93 -6.32
N LEU A 103 -13.17 1.67 -6.47
CA LEU A 103 -12.12 2.68 -6.23
C LEU A 103 -12.13 3.74 -7.35
N PRO A 104 -12.36 5.03 -7.03
CA PRO A 104 -12.24 6.11 -8.00
C PRO A 104 -10.76 6.36 -8.36
N PRO A 105 -10.46 6.91 -9.55
CA PRO A 105 -9.10 7.16 -10.06
C PRO A 105 -8.42 8.35 -9.36
N ASN A 106 -8.34 8.30 -8.03
CA ASN A 106 -7.88 9.38 -7.16
C ASN A 106 -6.56 9.04 -6.43
N TYR A 107 -5.97 7.89 -6.73
CA TYR A 107 -4.80 7.37 -6.02
C TYR A 107 -3.65 7.12 -7.01
N THR A 108 -2.52 7.78 -6.76
CA THR A 108 -1.30 7.66 -7.56
C THR A 108 -0.86 6.19 -7.62
N VAL A 109 -0.73 5.64 -8.83
CA VAL A 109 -0.23 4.27 -9.03
C VAL A 109 1.28 4.29 -8.83
N LEU A 110 1.74 3.66 -7.76
CA LEU A 110 3.16 3.53 -7.41
C LEU A 110 3.84 2.42 -8.22
N GLY A 111 3.10 1.37 -8.57
CA GLY A 111 3.64 0.22 -9.27
C GLY A 111 2.72 -1.00 -9.22
N LYS A 112 3.31 -2.19 -9.33
CA LYS A 112 2.59 -3.47 -9.28
C LYS A 112 3.42 -4.55 -8.60
N VAL A 113 2.76 -5.45 -7.88
CA VAL A 113 3.36 -6.71 -7.41
C VAL A 113 3.34 -7.80 -8.49
N ASP A 114 4.25 -8.77 -8.39
CA ASP A 114 4.17 -10.00 -9.18
C ASP A 114 3.10 -10.98 -8.64
N ASP A 115 2.84 -12.05 -9.39
CA ASP A 115 1.79 -13.01 -9.02
C ASP A 115 2.09 -13.73 -7.70
N ALA A 116 3.36 -14.08 -7.44
CA ALA A 116 3.75 -14.74 -6.19
C ALA A 116 3.51 -13.84 -4.97
N SER A 117 3.85 -12.56 -5.09
CA SER A 117 3.63 -11.54 -4.07
C SER A 117 2.13 -11.25 -3.88
N LEU A 118 1.34 -11.28 -4.95
CA LEU A 118 -0.11 -11.16 -4.87
C LEU A 118 -0.73 -12.32 -4.09
N GLU A 119 -0.24 -13.55 -4.26
CA GLU A 119 -0.70 -14.69 -3.46
C GLU A 119 -0.38 -14.52 -1.97
N VAL A 120 0.79 -13.98 -1.61
CA VAL A 120 1.09 -13.65 -0.20
C VAL A 120 0.04 -12.69 0.39
N VAL A 121 -0.35 -11.66 -0.36
CA VAL A 121 -1.37 -10.69 0.11
C VAL A 121 -2.76 -11.34 0.21
N LYS A 122 -3.12 -12.23 -0.72
CA LYS A 122 -4.37 -12.99 -0.65
C LYS A 122 -4.38 -13.96 0.53
N ASP A 123 -3.26 -14.59 0.85
CA ASP A 123 -3.12 -15.48 2.00
C ASP A 123 -3.35 -14.70 3.30
N ILE A 124 -2.79 -13.48 3.42
CA ILE A 124 -3.09 -12.56 4.52
C ILE A 124 -4.60 -12.30 4.62
N ALA A 125 -5.24 -11.95 3.50
CA ALA A 125 -6.67 -11.65 3.47
C ALA A 125 -7.52 -12.87 3.86
N SER A 126 -7.15 -14.07 3.40
CA SER A 126 -7.90 -15.31 3.65
C SER A 126 -7.95 -15.74 5.12
N GLN A 127 -7.01 -15.25 5.94
CA GLN A 127 -6.98 -15.49 7.38
C GLN A 127 -8.05 -14.67 8.13
N GLY A 128 -8.68 -13.71 7.45
CA GLY A 128 -9.79 -12.93 7.93
C GLY A 128 -9.41 -11.58 8.52
N ILE A 129 -10.46 -10.83 8.81
CA ILE A 129 -10.42 -9.43 9.21
C ILE A 129 -10.91 -9.26 10.66
N ASP A 130 -10.15 -8.51 11.46
CA ASP A 130 -10.66 -7.97 12.72
C ASP A 130 -11.48 -6.71 12.39
N ALA A 131 -12.77 -6.75 12.70
CA ALA A 131 -13.75 -5.71 12.37
C ALA A 131 -13.71 -4.47 13.28
N THR A 132 -12.59 -4.22 13.98
CA THR A 132 -12.30 -2.93 14.61
C THR A 132 -12.20 -1.79 13.59
N ASN A 133 -12.00 -0.56 14.06
CA ASN A 133 -11.96 0.62 13.19
C ASN A 133 -10.58 1.31 13.28
N PRO A 134 -9.75 1.29 12.22
CA PRO A 134 -10.00 0.66 10.93
C PRO A 134 -9.94 -0.88 10.99
N PRO A 135 -10.62 -1.58 10.08
CA PRO A 135 -10.60 -3.03 10.06
C PRO A 135 -9.22 -3.49 9.58
N HIS A 136 -8.62 -4.46 10.27
CA HIS A 136 -7.23 -4.86 10.07
C HIS A 136 -7.10 -6.38 9.93
N PRO A 137 -6.01 -6.91 9.33
CA PRO A 137 -5.84 -8.35 9.20
C PRO A 137 -5.73 -9.03 10.57
N ILE A 138 -6.31 -10.22 10.71
CA ILE A 138 -6.09 -11.08 11.89
C ILE A 138 -4.63 -11.55 11.96
N SER A 139 -4.04 -11.84 10.80
CA SER A 139 -2.61 -12.11 10.71
C SER A 139 -1.82 -10.83 11.03
N PRO A 140 -0.74 -10.90 11.83
CA PRO A 140 0.07 -9.73 12.19
C PRO A 140 0.99 -9.29 11.04
N ALA A 141 0.43 -9.04 9.86
CA ALA A 141 1.14 -8.62 8.65
C ALA A 141 1.99 -7.37 8.91
N ARG A 142 3.31 -7.56 8.93
CA ARG A 142 4.29 -6.51 9.21
C ARG A 142 5.37 -6.48 8.14
N ILE A 143 5.79 -5.27 7.76
CA ILE A 143 6.97 -5.06 6.94
C ILE A 143 8.18 -5.23 7.85
N GLU A 144 8.96 -6.30 7.65
CA GLU A 144 10.17 -6.52 8.46
C GLU A 144 11.30 -5.59 8.02
N SER A 145 11.51 -5.50 6.72
CA SER A 145 12.43 -4.57 6.07
C SER A 145 12.02 -4.35 4.62
N VAL A 146 12.56 -3.30 4.01
CA VAL A 146 12.44 -3.05 2.56
C VAL A 146 13.85 -3.04 1.94
N ILE A 147 14.01 -3.81 0.87
CA ILE A 147 15.26 -3.90 0.10
C ILE A 147 15.01 -3.29 -1.29
N LEU A 148 15.89 -2.39 -1.71
CA LEU A 148 15.88 -1.82 -3.06
C LEU A 148 16.82 -2.65 -3.95
N GLY A 149 16.32 -3.11 -5.10
CA GLY A 149 17.00 -4.02 -6.03
C GLY A 149 17.15 -3.45 -7.43
#